data_AF-A0A2T6ZZD4-F1
#
_entry.id   AF-A0A2T6ZZD4-F1
#
_cell.length_a   1.000
_cell.length_b   1.000
_cell.length_c   1.000
_cell.angle_alpha   90.00
_cell.angle_beta   90.00
_cell.angle_gamma   90.00
#
_symmetry.space_group_name_H-M   'P 1'
#
loop_
_entity.id
_entity.type
_entity.pdbx_description
1 polymer ?
#
loop_
_entity_poly.entity_id
_entity_poly.type
_entity_poly.pdbx_seq_one_letter_code
_entity_poly.pdbx_strand_id
1 'polypeptide(L)'
;MEQSNNSNRIGKWLKDVIINHRKGLQKMYGETKLELDQSLQRPIKRGEEMARKLVTMGCGIEVAKDLTLLTLYDVAILIDDSESMIYGESGTRKNTLIQFIDHITEIYSMANESGILAMRFMNSRRGKKNWTGKSQAYLDGHSFIGPTRIGTELKKKILDKFVIKDPNQSKPLLVLIVTDGAVEGERNSHLKNVIQDCVNELEASGKGRDAVSFQFSRIGSDPGAAMLLEDLDEDPDLAEYIDVLPSEFDLESLLADKWFVLPKILLGAILPKVKPLHLKPLA
;
A
#
# COMPACT_ATOMS: atom_id res chain seq x y z
N MET A 1 16.87 13.08 -27.31
CA MET A 1 17.29 13.92 -26.17
C MET A 1 16.30 13.86 -25.01
N GLU A 2 14.98 13.82 -25.23
CA GLU A 2 13.96 13.67 -24.17
C GLU A 2 14.07 12.40 -23.31
N GLN A 3 14.34 11.23 -23.91
CA GLN A 3 14.46 9.96 -23.15
C GLN A 3 15.63 9.97 -22.15
N SER A 4 16.79 10.52 -22.53
CA SER A 4 17.96 10.64 -21.64
C SER A 4 17.70 11.62 -20.49
N ASN A 5 16.90 12.66 -20.72
CA ASN A 5 16.55 13.65 -19.71
C ASN A 5 15.56 13.10 -18.66
N ASN A 6 14.60 12.28 -19.09
CA ASN A 6 13.66 11.61 -18.17
C ASN A 6 14.31 10.48 -17.35
N SER A 7 15.24 9.72 -17.95
CA SER A 7 16.01 8.69 -17.24
C SER A 7 16.79 9.27 -16.05
N ASN A 8 17.45 10.41 -16.28
CA ASN A 8 18.17 11.11 -15.23
C ASN A 8 17.23 11.64 -14.12
N ARG A 9 16.01 12.08 -14.46
CA ARG A 9 15.02 12.57 -13.49
C ARG A 9 14.51 11.47 -12.57
N ILE A 10 14.07 10.32 -13.11
CA ILE A 10 13.58 9.19 -12.30
C ILE A 10 14.72 8.62 -11.45
N GLY A 11 15.91 8.42 -12.02
CA GLY A 11 17.07 7.93 -11.28
C GLY A 11 17.47 8.84 -10.13
N LYS A 12 17.47 10.16 -10.33
CA LYS A 12 17.72 11.12 -9.25
C LYS A 12 16.63 11.07 -8.19
N TRP A 13 15.36 10.97 -8.60
CA TRP A 13 14.22 10.90 -7.69
C TRP A 13 14.25 9.67 -6.78
N LEU A 14 14.43 8.47 -7.32
CA LEU A 14 14.47 7.24 -6.52
C LEU A 14 15.62 7.27 -5.49
N LYS A 15 16.80 7.77 -5.89
CA LYS A 15 17.96 7.94 -4.99
C LYS A 15 17.69 8.99 -3.92
N ASP A 16 17.08 10.11 -4.28
CA ASP A 16 16.72 11.17 -3.34
C ASP A 16 15.77 10.66 -2.26
N VAL A 17 14.76 9.86 -2.63
CA VAL A 17 13.87 9.23 -1.64
C VAL A 17 14.63 8.31 -0.70
N ILE A 18 15.51 7.45 -1.21
CA ILE A 18 16.31 6.54 -0.37
C ILE A 18 17.24 7.31 0.58
N ILE A 19 17.86 8.41 0.13
CA ILE A 19 18.87 9.14 0.92
C ILE A 19 18.23 10.12 1.90
N ASN A 20 17.17 10.82 1.49
CA ASN A 20 16.64 11.98 2.21
C ASN A 20 15.28 11.73 2.86
N HIS A 21 14.53 10.73 2.41
CA HIS A 21 13.16 10.50 2.88
C HIS A 21 12.97 9.16 3.59
N ARG A 22 13.64 8.10 3.15
CA ARG A 22 13.50 6.71 3.64
C ARG A 22 14.86 6.03 3.78
N LYS A 23 15.68 6.54 4.71
CA LYS A 23 17.06 6.11 4.92
C LYS A 23 17.20 4.62 5.22
N GLY A 24 16.19 4.00 5.84
CA GLY A 24 16.20 2.57 6.10
C GLY A 24 16.26 1.73 4.82
N LEU A 25 15.82 2.27 3.68
CA LEU A 25 15.94 1.59 2.38
C LEU A 25 17.39 1.41 1.92
N GLN A 26 18.34 2.18 2.45
CA GLN A 26 19.77 1.98 2.13
C GLN A 26 20.26 0.59 2.55
N LYS A 27 19.63 -0.04 3.55
CA LYS A 27 19.92 -1.42 3.97
C LYS A 27 19.55 -2.46 2.89
N MET A 28 18.67 -2.11 1.95
CA MET A 28 18.23 -2.97 0.85
C MET A 28 18.85 -2.60 -0.50
N TYR A 29 19.08 -1.30 -0.75
CA TYR A 29 19.57 -0.81 -2.04
C TYR A 29 21.03 -0.33 -2.04
N GLY A 30 21.66 -0.23 -0.87
CA GLY A 30 23.04 0.25 -0.71
C GLY A 30 23.14 1.63 -0.08
N GLU A 31 24.28 1.89 0.54
CA GLU A 31 24.58 3.15 1.23
C GLU A 31 25.42 4.08 0.37
N THR A 32 26.28 3.51 -0.47
CA THR A 32 27.16 4.26 -1.35
C THR A 32 26.48 4.57 -2.69
N LYS A 33 26.97 5.61 -3.36
CA LYS A 33 26.51 5.97 -4.71
C LYS A 33 26.67 4.80 -5.70
N LEU A 34 27.77 4.05 -5.61
CA LEU A 34 28.04 2.94 -6.51
C LEU A 34 27.05 1.79 -6.31
N GLU A 35 26.75 1.43 -5.07
CA GLU A 35 25.77 0.38 -4.76
C GLU A 35 24.36 0.79 -5.21
N LEU A 36 23.96 2.05 -4.96
CA LEU A 36 22.69 2.59 -5.44
C LEU A 36 22.61 2.63 -6.97
N ASP A 37 23.69 2.99 -7.65
CA ASP A 37 23.75 2.97 -9.12
C ASP A 37 23.54 1.55 -9.67
N GLN A 38 24.07 0.54 -9.00
CA GLN A 38 23.94 -0.87 -9.38
C GLN A 38 22.54 -1.43 -9.05
N SER A 39 22.07 -1.28 -7.81
CA SER A 39 20.81 -1.87 -7.35
C SER A 39 19.58 -1.23 -8.02
N LEU A 40 19.66 0.06 -8.35
CA LEU A 40 18.55 0.82 -8.93
C LEU A 40 18.50 0.77 -10.46
N GLN A 41 19.46 0.12 -11.13
CA GLN A 41 19.47 0.05 -12.60
C GLN A 41 18.14 -0.47 -13.17
N ARG A 42 17.60 -1.55 -12.60
CA ARG A 42 16.32 -2.13 -13.02
C ARG A 42 15.11 -1.29 -12.57
N PRO A 43 14.98 -0.87 -11.30
CA PRO A 43 13.93 0.05 -10.87
C PRO A 43 13.83 1.33 -11.71
N ILE A 44 14.97 1.96 -12.06
CA ILE A 44 15.01 3.20 -12.84
C ILE A 44 14.44 2.96 -14.25
N LYS A 45 14.95 1.95 -14.96
CA LYS A 45 14.48 1.61 -16.30
C LYS A 45 12.97 1.36 -16.30
N ARG A 46 12.49 0.61 -15.31
CA ARG A 46 11.06 0.29 -15.16
C ARG A 46 10.22 1.51 -14.80
N GLY A 47 10.71 2.35 -13.90
CA GLY A 47 10.07 3.61 -13.51
C GLY A 47 9.89 4.55 -14.70
N GLU A 48 10.85 4.62 -15.62
CA GLU A 48 10.69 5.40 -16.85
C GLU A 48 9.58 4.88 -17.76
N GLU A 49 9.51 3.56 -17.96
CA GLU A 49 8.45 2.91 -18.75
C GLU A 49 7.08 3.16 -18.11
N MET A 50 6.99 2.98 -16.79
CA MET A 50 5.81 3.23 -15.99
C MET A 50 5.36 4.70 -16.09
N ALA A 51 6.25 5.66 -15.87
CA ALA A 51 5.92 7.09 -15.91
C ALA A 51 5.38 7.51 -17.29
N ARG A 52 6.00 7.04 -18.38
CA ARG A 52 5.49 7.30 -19.75
C ARG A 52 4.08 6.75 -19.92
N LYS A 53 3.84 5.50 -19.52
CA LYS A 53 2.54 4.85 -19.65
C LYS A 53 1.46 5.56 -18.82
N LEU A 54 1.78 5.93 -17.58
CA LEU A 54 0.87 6.68 -16.70
C LEU A 54 0.47 8.02 -17.32
N VAL A 55 1.42 8.79 -17.87
CA VAL A 55 1.12 10.07 -18.53
C VAL A 55 0.22 9.86 -19.75
N THR A 56 0.45 8.80 -20.55
CA THR A 56 -0.46 8.46 -21.67
C THR A 56 -1.87 8.11 -21.20
N MET A 57 -2.02 7.61 -19.97
CA MET A 57 -3.33 7.32 -19.36
C MET A 57 -3.98 8.54 -18.69
N GLY A 58 -3.41 9.74 -18.86
CA GLY A 58 -3.93 11.00 -18.30
C GLY A 58 -3.43 11.33 -16.90
N CYS A 59 -2.47 10.60 -16.36
CA CYS A 59 -1.85 10.93 -15.07
C CYS A 59 -0.95 12.17 -15.21
N GLY A 60 -1.01 13.09 -14.25
CA GLY A 60 -0.12 14.25 -14.21
C GLY A 60 1.35 13.84 -14.10
N ILE A 61 2.26 14.58 -14.74
CA ILE A 61 3.69 14.21 -14.84
C ILE A 61 4.34 14.02 -13.47
N GLU A 62 4.06 14.90 -12.50
CA GLU A 62 4.63 14.79 -11.16
C GLU A 62 4.06 13.59 -10.38
N VAL A 63 2.75 13.32 -10.50
CA VAL A 63 2.12 12.14 -9.91
C VAL A 63 2.68 10.85 -10.54
N ALA A 64 2.86 10.83 -11.86
CA ALA A 64 3.45 9.71 -12.58
C ALA A 64 4.91 9.45 -12.14
N LYS A 65 5.69 10.51 -11.92
CA LYS A 65 7.05 10.43 -11.37
C LYS A 65 7.03 9.87 -9.95
N ASP A 66 6.13 10.34 -9.08
CA ASP A 66 6.05 9.86 -7.70
C ASP A 66 5.64 8.38 -7.63
N LEU A 67 4.68 7.95 -8.46
CA LEU A 67 4.24 6.55 -8.57
C LEU A 67 5.37 5.59 -8.96
N THR A 68 6.46 6.07 -9.59
CA THR A 68 7.62 5.21 -9.91
C THR A 68 8.31 4.62 -8.68
N LEU A 69 8.06 5.15 -7.48
CA LEU A 69 8.56 4.56 -6.24
C LEU A 69 8.08 3.14 -6.02
N LEU A 70 6.92 2.77 -6.57
CA LEU A 70 6.42 1.39 -6.54
C LEU A 70 7.38 0.39 -7.21
N THR A 71 8.32 0.84 -8.04
CA THR A 71 9.35 -0.04 -8.63
C THR A 71 10.34 -0.59 -7.58
N LEU A 72 10.46 0.10 -6.44
CA LEU A 72 11.26 -0.32 -5.30
C LEU A 72 10.50 -1.39 -4.49
N TYR A 73 9.22 -1.18 -4.24
CA TYR A 73 8.45 -1.99 -3.29
C TYR A 73 7.90 -3.29 -3.89
N ASP A 74 7.69 -4.27 -3.03
CA ASP A 74 6.66 -5.29 -3.24
C ASP A 74 5.35 -4.85 -2.59
N VAL A 75 4.20 -5.27 -3.14
CA VAL A 75 2.87 -4.91 -2.61
C VAL A 75 2.13 -6.15 -2.12
N ALA A 76 1.55 -6.07 -0.93
CA ALA A 76 0.59 -7.04 -0.43
C ALA A 76 -0.71 -6.34 0.01
N ILE A 77 -1.84 -7.03 -0.13
CA ILE A 77 -3.15 -6.54 0.28
C ILE A 77 -3.75 -7.50 1.31
N LEU A 78 -4.17 -6.96 2.46
CA LEU A 78 -5.01 -7.63 3.44
C LEU A 78 -6.44 -7.07 3.31
N ILE A 79 -7.38 -7.95 2.98
CA ILE A 79 -8.75 -7.62 2.60
C ILE A 79 -9.70 -8.12 3.69
N ASP A 80 -10.58 -7.23 4.16
CA ASP A 80 -11.72 -7.64 4.96
C ASP A 80 -12.71 -8.45 4.10
N ASP A 81 -13.02 -9.65 4.58
CA ASP A 81 -14.03 -10.55 4.01
C ASP A 81 -15.09 -10.93 5.05
N SER A 82 -15.44 -9.99 5.92
CA SER A 82 -16.62 -10.06 6.79
C SER A 82 -17.93 -10.06 6.00
N GLU A 83 -19.04 -10.41 6.66
CA GLU A 83 -20.38 -10.44 6.02
C GLU A 83 -20.85 -9.02 5.61
N SER A 84 -20.42 -7.98 6.33
CA SER A 84 -20.80 -6.59 6.06
C SER A 84 -20.29 -6.09 4.71
N MET A 85 -19.21 -6.65 4.18
CA MET A 85 -18.70 -6.33 2.85
C MET A 85 -19.66 -6.68 1.70
N ILE A 86 -20.60 -7.61 1.93
CA ILE A 86 -21.59 -8.03 0.92
C ILE A 86 -22.96 -7.45 1.19
N TYR A 87 -23.40 -7.44 2.45
CA TYR A 87 -24.75 -6.98 2.80
C TYR A 87 -24.82 -5.49 3.14
N GLY A 88 -23.69 -4.89 3.51
CA GLY A 88 -23.58 -3.46 3.80
C GLY A 88 -23.83 -2.61 2.55
N GLU A 89 -24.52 -1.49 2.75
CA GLU A 89 -24.78 -0.47 1.71
C GLU A 89 -25.36 -1.06 0.41
N SER A 90 -26.25 -2.04 0.54
CA SER A 90 -26.89 -2.70 -0.61
C SER A 90 -25.90 -3.32 -1.61
N GLY A 91 -24.72 -3.74 -1.13
CA GLY A 91 -23.71 -4.46 -1.92
C GLY A 91 -22.69 -3.58 -2.65
N THR A 92 -22.73 -2.26 -2.48
CA THR A 92 -21.76 -1.34 -3.11
C THR A 92 -20.34 -1.56 -2.59
N ARG A 93 -20.16 -1.93 -1.32
CA ARG A 93 -18.85 -2.21 -0.70
C ARG A 93 -18.01 -3.22 -1.48
N LYS A 94 -18.64 -4.31 -1.93
CA LYS A 94 -17.98 -5.32 -2.79
C LYS A 94 -17.54 -4.71 -4.14
N ASN A 95 -18.39 -3.90 -4.76
CA ASN A 95 -18.06 -3.24 -6.03
C ASN A 95 -16.90 -2.25 -5.86
N THR A 96 -16.86 -1.51 -4.75
CA THR A 96 -15.75 -0.61 -4.39
C THR A 96 -14.45 -1.39 -4.18
N LEU A 97 -14.50 -2.55 -3.49
CA LEU A 97 -13.34 -3.44 -3.34
C LEU A 97 -12.80 -3.94 -4.68
N ILE A 98 -13.70 -4.31 -5.61
CA ILE A 98 -13.33 -4.75 -6.96
C ILE A 98 -12.58 -3.64 -7.70
N GLN A 99 -13.12 -2.42 -7.70
CA GLN A 99 -12.47 -1.26 -8.32
C GLN A 99 -11.12 -0.94 -7.67
N PHE A 100 -11.05 -0.98 -6.34
CA PHE A 100 -9.82 -0.75 -5.57
C PHE A 100 -8.71 -1.73 -6.00
N ILE A 101 -8.99 -3.03 -5.99
CA ILE A 101 -8.00 -4.06 -6.37
C ILE A 101 -7.62 -3.93 -7.84
N ASP A 102 -8.59 -3.70 -8.75
CA ASP A 102 -8.33 -3.63 -10.18
C ASP A 102 -7.48 -2.42 -10.55
N HIS A 103 -7.74 -1.27 -9.94
CA HIS A 103 -6.94 -0.05 -10.12
C HIS A 103 -5.52 -0.18 -9.58
N ILE A 104 -5.35 -0.75 -8.38
CA ILE A 104 -4.02 -1.05 -7.82
C ILE A 104 -3.28 -2.04 -8.71
N THR A 105 -3.95 -3.10 -9.18
CA THR A 105 -3.36 -4.11 -10.06
C THR A 105 -2.92 -3.48 -11.38
N GLU A 106 -3.74 -2.60 -11.97
CA GLU A 106 -3.41 -1.89 -13.21
C GLU A 106 -2.14 -1.06 -13.05
N ILE A 107 -2.06 -0.19 -12.05
CA ILE A 107 -0.88 0.66 -11.81
C ILE A 107 0.34 -0.19 -11.44
N TYR A 108 0.19 -1.10 -10.48
CA TYR A 108 1.32 -1.85 -9.93
C TYR A 108 1.92 -2.84 -10.94
N SER A 109 1.14 -3.36 -11.89
CA SER A 109 1.66 -4.19 -12.99
C SER A 109 2.74 -3.48 -13.83
N MET A 110 2.69 -2.15 -13.89
CA MET A 110 3.70 -1.32 -14.55
C MET A 110 5.00 -1.25 -13.75
N ALA A 111 4.93 -1.35 -12.43
CA ALA A 111 6.11 -1.37 -11.55
C ALA A 111 6.71 -2.78 -11.43
N ASN A 112 5.85 -3.80 -11.34
CA ASN A 112 6.25 -5.20 -11.16
C ASN A 112 5.40 -6.13 -12.04
N GLU A 113 6.06 -6.74 -13.02
CA GLU A 113 5.45 -7.67 -13.99
C GLU A 113 4.86 -8.92 -13.35
N SER A 114 5.38 -9.33 -12.18
CA SER A 114 4.83 -10.45 -11.41
C SER A 114 3.53 -10.08 -10.66
N GLY A 115 3.17 -8.79 -10.62
CA GLY A 115 1.97 -8.31 -9.96
C GLY A 115 2.07 -8.33 -8.42
N ILE A 116 0.92 -8.17 -7.77
CA ILE A 116 0.79 -8.05 -6.31
C ILE A 116 1.31 -9.33 -5.64
N LEU A 117 2.31 -9.20 -4.77
CA LEU A 117 3.02 -10.32 -4.14
C LEU A 117 2.05 -11.24 -3.39
N ALA A 118 1.12 -10.66 -2.65
CA ALA A 118 0.11 -11.42 -1.92
C ALA A 118 -1.22 -10.66 -1.80
N MET A 119 -2.31 -11.32 -2.17
CA MET A 119 -3.65 -10.95 -1.73
C MET A 119 -4.11 -11.95 -0.67
N ARG A 120 -4.47 -11.45 0.51
CA ARG A 120 -4.95 -12.24 1.64
C ARG A 120 -6.25 -11.65 2.13
N PHE A 121 -7.12 -12.52 2.61
CA PHE A 121 -8.35 -12.11 3.27
C PHE A 121 -8.25 -12.40 4.77
N MET A 122 -8.96 -11.66 5.61
CA MET A 122 -8.90 -11.80 7.07
C MET A 122 -9.43 -13.17 7.52
N ASN A 123 -10.53 -13.65 6.97
CA ASN A 123 -11.18 -14.89 7.38
C ASN A 123 -10.80 -16.07 6.49
N SER A 124 -10.71 -15.88 5.17
CA SER A 124 -10.37 -16.98 4.27
C SER A 124 -8.93 -17.48 4.44
N ARG A 125 -8.76 -18.80 4.37
CA ARG A 125 -7.42 -19.43 4.24
C ARG A 125 -6.88 -19.33 2.81
N ARG A 126 -7.76 -19.08 1.84
CA ARG A 126 -7.39 -18.89 0.43
C ARG A 126 -6.84 -17.48 0.22
N GLY A 127 -6.14 -17.32 -0.89
CA GLY A 127 -5.60 -16.04 -1.32
C GLY A 127 -4.88 -16.22 -2.65
N LYS A 128 -4.24 -15.15 -3.13
CA LYS A 128 -3.44 -15.18 -4.36
C LYS A 128 -2.01 -14.74 -4.08
N LYS A 129 -1.08 -15.20 -4.91
CA LYS A 129 0.29 -14.71 -4.97
C LYS A 129 0.55 -14.27 -6.40
N ASN A 130 1.40 -13.27 -6.58
CA ASN A 130 1.78 -12.75 -7.90
C ASN A 130 0.52 -12.42 -8.75
N TRP A 131 -0.40 -11.66 -8.16
CA TRP A 131 -1.69 -11.38 -8.76
C TRP A 131 -1.60 -10.29 -9.83
N THR A 132 -2.09 -10.63 -11.03
CA THR A 132 -2.19 -9.76 -12.22
C THR A 132 -3.58 -9.79 -12.84
N GLY A 133 -4.56 -10.44 -12.18
CA GLY A 133 -5.88 -10.72 -12.72
C GLY A 133 -6.91 -9.61 -12.49
N LYS A 134 -8.15 -9.89 -12.93
CA LYS A 134 -9.34 -9.08 -12.64
C LYS A 134 -10.09 -9.62 -11.42
N SER A 135 -10.43 -8.74 -10.49
CA SER A 135 -10.92 -9.13 -9.17
C SER A 135 -12.37 -9.59 -9.15
N GLN A 136 -13.21 -9.11 -10.07
CA GLN A 136 -14.66 -9.43 -10.15
C GLN A 136 -14.93 -10.93 -10.03
N ALA A 137 -14.47 -11.75 -10.99
CA ALA A 137 -14.74 -13.18 -10.99
C ALA A 137 -14.13 -13.91 -9.78
N TYR A 138 -13.03 -13.40 -9.23
CA TYR A 138 -12.42 -13.98 -8.05
C TYR A 138 -13.23 -13.70 -6.78
N LEU A 139 -13.73 -12.47 -6.63
CA LEU A 139 -14.55 -12.05 -5.49
C LEU A 139 -16.00 -12.56 -5.59
N ASP A 140 -16.51 -12.85 -6.79
CA ASP A 140 -17.80 -13.52 -6.98
C ASP A 140 -17.80 -14.96 -6.47
N GLY A 141 -16.68 -15.66 -6.61
CA GLY A 141 -16.50 -17.01 -6.07
C GLY A 141 -15.97 -17.05 -4.62
N HIS A 142 -15.78 -15.89 -3.97
CA HIS A 142 -15.23 -15.80 -2.61
C HIS A 142 -16.34 -15.78 -1.57
N SER A 143 -16.10 -16.42 -0.42
CA SER A 143 -17.02 -16.45 0.71
C SER A 143 -16.65 -15.35 1.70
N PHE A 144 -17.58 -14.45 1.96
CA PHE A 144 -17.45 -13.32 2.87
C PHE A 144 -18.15 -13.64 4.19
N ILE A 145 -17.41 -14.20 5.14
CA ILE A 145 -17.92 -14.67 6.44
C ILE A 145 -16.81 -14.58 7.47
N GLY A 146 -17.12 -13.97 8.62
CA GLY A 146 -16.27 -13.97 9.81
C GLY A 146 -15.96 -12.56 10.35
N PRO A 147 -15.23 -12.47 11.47
CA PRO A 147 -14.95 -11.20 12.13
C PRO A 147 -13.82 -10.40 11.46
N THR A 148 -13.80 -9.10 11.69
CA THR A 148 -12.75 -8.16 11.25
C THR A 148 -11.53 -8.20 12.20
N ARG A 149 -10.78 -9.32 12.21
CA ARG A 149 -9.54 -9.50 13.01
C ARG A 149 -8.30 -8.98 12.29
N ILE A 150 -8.20 -7.66 12.14
CA ILE A 150 -7.15 -6.99 11.35
C ILE A 150 -5.75 -7.31 11.89
N GLY A 151 -5.49 -7.11 13.18
CA GLY A 151 -4.16 -7.25 13.78
C GLY A 151 -3.65 -8.69 13.73
N THR A 152 -4.49 -9.63 14.16
CA THR A 152 -4.17 -11.06 14.15
C THR A 152 -3.81 -11.55 12.74
N GLU A 153 -4.62 -11.17 11.74
CA GLU A 153 -4.47 -11.69 10.39
C GLU A 153 -3.42 -10.93 9.58
N LEU A 154 -3.19 -9.64 9.86
CA LEU A 154 -2.03 -8.88 9.38
C LEU A 154 -0.73 -9.57 9.80
N LYS A 155 -0.58 -9.86 11.10
CA LYS A 155 0.60 -10.56 11.62
C LYS A 155 0.79 -11.90 10.93
N LYS A 156 -0.22 -12.75 10.98
CA LYS A 156 -0.14 -14.16 10.56
C LYS A 156 -0.05 -14.37 9.06
N LYS A 157 -0.79 -13.58 8.26
CA LYS A 157 -0.93 -13.81 6.82
C LYS A 157 0.02 -12.96 5.98
N ILE A 158 0.51 -11.84 6.54
CA ILE A 158 1.42 -10.93 5.85
C ILE A 158 2.77 -10.86 6.57
N LEU A 159 2.84 -10.27 7.76
CA LEU A 159 4.10 -9.88 8.40
C LEU A 159 5.01 -11.07 8.70
N ASP A 160 4.47 -12.11 9.36
CA ASP A 160 5.21 -13.33 9.65
C ASP A 160 5.77 -13.98 8.38
N LYS A 161 5.11 -13.84 7.22
CA LYS A 161 5.45 -14.58 6.00
C LYS A 161 6.39 -13.85 5.06
N PHE A 162 6.30 -12.53 4.99
CA PHE A 162 6.95 -11.71 3.96
C PHE A 162 7.90 -10.66 4.54
N VAL A 163 7.91 -10.50 5.86
CA VAL A 163 8.69 -9.46 6.53
C VAL A 163 9.54 -10.09 7.63
N ILE A 164 8.92 -10.69 8.63
CA ILE A 164 9.60 -11.20 9.81
C ILE A 164 10.38 -12.48 9.51
N LYS A 165 9.72 -13.52 9.00
CA LYS A 165 10.35 -14.84 8.76
C LYS A 165 10.87 -15.01 7.33
N ASP A 166 10.93 -13.92 6.56
CA ASP A 166 11.49 -13.95 5.20
C ASP A 166 12.95 -13.47 5.21
N PRO A 167 13.94 -14.38 5.26
CA PRO A 167 15.35 -13.99 5.21
C PRO A 167 15.75 -13.43 3.84
N ASN A 168 14.92 -13.62 2.80
CA ASN A 168 15.22 -13.24 1.42
C ASN A 168 14.42 -12.00 0.98
N GLN A 169 13.86 -11.24 1.92
CA GLN A 169 13.19 -9.99 1.63
C GLN A 169 14.18 -9.00 1.00
N SER A 170 14.16 -8.91 -0.34
CA SER A 170 15.06 -8.08 -1.15
C SER A 170 14.47 -6.70 -1.48
N LYS A 171 13.19 -6.48 -1.15
CA LYS A 171 12.45 -5.25 -1.36
C LYS A 171 11.63 -4.91 -0.11
N PRO A 172 11.41 -3.62 0.18
CA PRO A 172 10.47 -3.23 1.22
C PRO A 172 9.04 -3.62 0.81
N LEU A 173 8.20 -3.93 1.80
CA LEU A 173 6.82 -4.35 1.57
C LEU A 173 5.84 -3.21 1.87
N LEU A 174 5.09 -2.76 0.87
CA LEU A 174 3.91 -1.93 1.06
C LEU A 174 2.70 -2.84 1.32
N VAL A 175 2.15 -2.75 2.52
CA VAL A 175 0.95 -3.47 2.93
C VAL A 175 -0.24 -2.55 2.84
N LEU A 176 -1.20 -2.89 1.99
CA LEU A 176 -2.48 -2.20 1.85
C LEU A 176 -3.53 -2.97 2.66
N ILE A 177 -4.09 -2.34 3.68
CA ILE A 177 -5.12 -2.91 4.55
C ILE A 177 -6.43 -2.21 4.23
N VAL A 178 -7.44 -3.00 3.83
CA VAL A 178 -8.76 -2.48 3.49
C VAL A 178 -9.84 -3.16 4.34
N THR A 179 -10.70 -2.35 4.96
CA THR A 179 -11.80 -2.81 5.83
C THR A 179 -13.04 -1.93 5.70
N ASP A 180 -14.20 -2.46 6.04
CA ASP A 180 -15.46 -1.72 6.14
C ASP A 180 -16.01 -1.65 7.58
N GLY A 181 -15.23 -2.08 8.57
CA GLY A 181 -15.67 -2.17 9.98
C GLY A 181 -14.55 -1.88 10.98
N ALA A 182 -14.94 -1.80 12.26
CA ALA A 182 -14.00 -1.74 13.37
C ALA A 182 -13.33 -3.10 13.61
N VAL A 183 -12.33 -3.13 14.49
CA VAL A 183 -11.69 -4.39 14.93
C VAL A 183 -12.68 -5.25 15.72
N GLU A 184 -12.79 -6.53 15.37
CA GLU A 184 -13.68 -7.49 16.03
C GLU A 184 -12.96 -8.76 16.48
N GLY A 185 -13.34 -9.31 17.64
CA GLY A 185 -12.85 -10.60 18.10
C GLY A 185 -11.36 -10.62 18.48
N GLU A 186 -10.75 -9.44 18.67
CA GLU A 186 -9.44 -9.21 19.26
C GLU A 186 -9.48 -7.91 20.11
N ARG A 187 -8.43 -7.65 20.90
CA ARG A 187 -8.39 -6.43 21.73
C ARG A 187 -8.14 -5.21 20.84
N ASN A 188 -8.76 -4.06 21.14
CA ASN A 188 -8.56 -2.81 20.38
C ASN A 188 -7.08 -2.44 20.22
N SER A 189 -6.28 -2.62 21.27
CA SER A 189 -4.83 -2.33 21.24
C SER A 189 -4.00 -3.36 20.46
N HIS A 190 -4.59 -4.47 20.01
CA HIS A 190 -3.81 -5.57 19.41
C HIS A 190 -3.21 -5.18 18.06
N LEU A 191 -3.95 -4.46 17.21
CA LEU A 191 -3.45 -3.99 15.93
C LEU A 191 -2.24 -3.06 16.11
N LYS A 192 -2.33 -2.09 17.02
CA LYS A 192 -1.21 -1.21 17.41
C LYS A 192 0.01 -2.02 17.83
N ASN A 193 -0.17 -2.95 18.77
CA ASN A 193 0.93 -3.78 19.27
C ASN A 193 1.57 -4.60 18.15
N VAL A 194 0.78 -5.17 17.22
CA VAL A 194 1.31 -5.94 16.08
C VAL A 194 2.20 -5.09 15.18
N ILE A 195 1.82 -3.83 14.91
CA ILE A 195 2.62 -2.92 14.09
C ILE A 195 3.92 -2.57 14.81
N GLN A 196 3.83 -2.19 16.09
CA GLN A 196 5.00 -1.84 16.91
C GLN A 196 5.97 -3.01 17.06
N ASP A 197 5.47 -4.20 17.38
CA ASP A 197 6.27 -5.42 17.52
C ASP A 197 7.02 -5.72 16.21
N CYS A 198 6.34 -5.57 15.06
CA CYS A 198 6.97 -5.79 13.77
C CYS A 198 8.10 -4.80 13.49
N VAL A 199 7.90 -3.50 13.79
CA VAL A 199 8.93 -2.48 13.60
C VAL A 199 10.13 -2.73 14.52
N ASN A 200 9.87 -3.04 15.79
CA ASN A 200 10.91 -3.35 16.77
C ASN A 200 11.74 -4.57 16.35
N GLU A 201 11.09 -5.62 15.84
CA GLU A 201 11.76 -6.82 15.34
C GLU A 201 12.59 -6.55 14.08
N LEU A 202 12.11 -5.68 13.19
CA LEU A 202 12.85 -5.26 12.00
C LEU A 202 14.10 -4.44 12.34
N GLU A 203 14.01 -3.55 13.34
CA GLU A 203 15.19 -2.82 13.83
C GLU A 203 16.18 -3.77 14.51
N ALA A 204 15.71 -4.65 15.38
CA ALA A 204 16.56 -5.62 16.08
C ALA A 204 17.27 -6.61 15.15
N SER A 205 16.61 -7.01 14.04
CA SER A 205 17.19 -7.88 13.02
C SER A 205 18.09 -7.15 12.01
N GLY A 206 18.21 -5.83 12.12
CA GLY A 206 19.03 -5.01 11.24
C GLY A 206 18.38 -4.64 9.91
N LYS A 207 17.18 -5.15 9.58
CA LYS A 207 16.43 -4.80 8.35
C LYS A 207 15.96 -3.35 8.31
N GLY A 208 15.70 -2.76 9.48
CA GLY A 208 15.22 -1.39 9.64
C GLY A 208 13.72 -1.23 9.36
N ARG A 209 13.13 -0.19 9.96
CA ARG A 209 11.69 0.12 9.89
C ARG A 209 11.15 0.26 8.48
N ASP A 210 11.93 0.84 7.56
CA ASP A 210 11.50 1.08 6.18
C ASP A 210 11.38 -0.22 5.35
N ALA A 211 11.70 -1.38 5.92
CA ALA A 211 11.45 -2.68 5.30
C ALA A 211 9.94 -2.99 5.14
N VAL A 212 9.06 -2.26 5.84
CA VAL A 212 7.60 -2.39 5.71
C VAL A 212 6.93 -1.03 5.81
N SER A 213 5.79 -0.84 5.15
CA SER A 213 4.97 0.36 5.25
C SER A 213 3.50 -0.02 5.19
N PHE A 214 2.66 0.65 5.98
CA PHE A 214 1.25 0.27 6.16
C PHE A 214 0.33 1.37 5.66
N GLN A 215 -0.54 1.06 4.70
CA GLN A 215 -1.61 1.95 4.26
C GLN A 215 -2.95 1.38 4.71
N PHE A 216 -3.75 2.17 5.41
CA PHE A 216 -5.12 1.82 5.74
C PHE A 216 -6.10 2.55 4.82
N SER A 217 -7.16 1.85 4.44
CA SER A 217 -8.26 2.41 3.66
C SER A 217 -9.58 1.81 4.13
N ARG A 218 -10.61 2.67 4.21
CA ARG A 218 -11.97 2.26 4.55
C ARG A 218 -12.81 2.12 3.29
N ILE A 219 -13.67 1.10 3.27
CA ILE A 219 -14.76 0.97 2.31
C ILE A 219 -16.08 1.25 3.01
N GLY A 220 -16.92 2.06 2.38
CA GLY A 220 -18.23 2.43 2.91
C GLY A 220 -18.16 3.45 4.04
N SER A 221 -19.28 3.56 4.74
CA SER A 221 -19.62 4.65 5.65
C SER A 221 -19.67 4.24 7.14
N ASP A 222 -19.18 3.05 7.48
CA ASP A 222 -19.22 2.56 8.87
C ASP A 222 -18.49 3.52 9.84
N PRO A 223 -19.16 4.00 10.91
CA PRO A 223 -18.56 4.90 11.88
C PRO A 223 -17.46 4.25 12.73
N GLY A 224 -17.55 2.94 13.00
CA GLY A 224 -16.54 2.23 13.77
C GLY A 224 -15.23 2.10 12.99
N ALA A 225 -15.32 1.83 11.68
CA ALA A 225 -14.19 1.84 10.77
C ALA A 225 -13.58 3.23 10.63
N ALA A 226 -14.40 4.28 10.59
CA ALA A 226 -13.92 5.67 10.56
C ALA A 226 -13.12 6.00 11.83
N MET A 227 -13.70 5.74 13.01
CA MET A 227 -13.05 5.96 14.30
C MET A 227 -11.76 5.13 14.44
N LEU A 228 -11.75 3.87 13.98
CA LEU A 228 -10.53 3.06 13.96
C LEU A 228 -9.41 3.72 13.14
N LEU A 229 -9.71 4.25 11.97
CA LEU A 229 -8.72 4.87 11.09
C LEU A 229 -8.24 6.22 11.65
N GLU A 230 -9.14 7.00 12.26
CA GLU A 230 -8.81 8.24 12.98
C GLU A 230 -7.90 7.95 14.18
N ASP A 231 -8.27 6.98 15.04
CA ASP A 231 -7.47 6.55 16.18
C ASP A 231 -6.07 6.10 15.77
N LEU A 232 -5.94 5.43 14.61
CA LEU A 232 -4.65 5.00 14.07
C LEU A 232 -3.81 6.19 13.57
N ASP A 233 -4.40 7.17 12.88
CA ASP A 233 -3.72 8.33 12.32
C ASP A 233 -3.27 9.33 13.41
N GLU A 234 -4.07 9.46 14.47
CA GLU A 234 -3.77 10.33 15.62
C GLU A 234 -2.80 9.70 16.64
N ASP A 235 -2.51 8.40 16.54
CA ASP A 235 -1.63 7.71 17.47
C ASP A 235 -0.16 8.14 17.26
N PRO A 236 0.46 8.84 18.23
CA PRO A 236 1.81 9.36 18.08
C PRO A 236 2.87 8.25 17.97
N ASP A 237 2.57 7.03 18.44
CA ASP A 237 3.48 5.90 18.33
C ASP A 237 3.37 5.20 16.97
N LEU A 238 2.37 5.53 16.15
CA LEU A 238 2.14 4.91 14.83
C LEU A 238 2.30 5.88 13.66
N ALA A 239 2.18 7.19 13.89
CA ALA A 239 2.20 8.25 12.88
C ALA A 239 3.40 8.20 11.92
N GLU A 240 4.52 7.62 12.35
CA GLU A 240 5.73 7.48 11.54
C GLU A 240 5.80 6.20 10.68
N TYR A 241 4.90 5.23 10.90
CA TYR A 241 4.93 3.89 10.31
C TYR A 241 3.77 3.61 9.37
N ILE A 242 2.66 4.32 9.58
CA ILE A 242 1.42 4.09 8.85
C ILE A 242 1.02 5.34 8.08
N ASP A 243 0.12 5.15 7.13
CA ASP A 243 -0.68 6.23 6.56
C ASP A 243 -2.12 5.75 6.42
N VAL A 244 -3.04 6.70 6.53
CA VAL A 244 -4.47 6.44 6.48
C VAL A 244 -5.08 7.26 5.34
N LEU A 245 -6.00 6.64 4.59
CA LEU A 245 -6.90 7.39 3.72
C LEU A 245 -7.95 8.07 4.62
N PRO A 246 -8.05 9.43 4.63
CA PRO A 246 -8.90 10.16 5.56
C PRO A 246 -10.35 9.63 5.59
N SER A 247 -10.96 9.61 6.77
CA SER A 247 -12.30 9.05 6.94
C SER A 247 -13.37 9.81 6.14
N GLU A 248 -13.15 11.12 5.88
CA GLU A 248 -14.05 11.96 5.06
C GLU A 248 -14.05 11.57 3.58
N PHE A 249 -13.06 10.79 3.14
CA PHE A 249 -12.94 10.36 1.76
C PHE A 249 -13.85 9.16 1.49
N ASP A 250 -14.89 9.38 0.71
CA ASP A 250 -15.68 8.31 0.15
C ASP A 250 -14.90 7.62 -0.99
N LEU A 251 -14.34 6.45 -0.69
CA LEU A 251 -13.52 5.70 -1.62
C LEU A 251 -14.28 5.32 -2.90
N GLU A 252 -15.59 5.06 -2.83
CA GLU A 252 -16.40 4.73 -4.01
C GLU A 252 -16.39 5.91 -5.00
N SER A 253 -16.75 7.11 -4.53
CA SER A 253 -16.73 8.32 -5.35
C SER A 253 -15.34 8.67 -5.86
N LEU A 254 -14.31 8.53 -5.02
CA LEU A 254 -12.95 8.93 -5.37
C LEU A 254 -12.27 8.01 -6.39
N LEU A 255 -12.65 6.73 -6.46
CA LEU A 255 -12.10 5.83 -7.47
C LEU A 255 -12.55 6.19 -8.90
N ALA A 256 -13.59 7.02 -9.06
CA ALA A 256 -13.98 7.57 -10.35
C ALA A 256 -12.90 8.52 -10.94
N ASP A 257 -12.22 9.29 -10.08
CA ASP A 257 -10.99 10.01 -10.44
C ASP A 257 -9.79 9.35 -9.76
N LYS A 258 -9.40 8.21 -10.32
CA LYS A 258 -8.34 7.38 -9.77
C LYS A 258 -7.00 8.09 -9.60
N TRP A 259 -6.74 9.17 -10.35
CA TRP A 259 -5.48 9.93 -10.23
C TRP A 259 -5.44 10.82 -8.98
N PHE A 260 -6.58 11.10 -8.36
CA PHE A 260 -6.65 11.81 -7.09
C PHE A 260 -6.32 10.90 -5.91
N VAL A 261 -6.95 9.72 -5.85
CA VAL A 261 -6.92 8.88 -4.65
C VAL A 261 -5.81 7.82 -4.65
N LEU A 262 -5.47 7.25 -5.81
CA LEU A 262 -4.48 6.18 -5.87
C LEU A 262 -3.07 6.61 -5.47
N PRO A 263 -2.59 7.84 -5.76
CA PRO A 263 -1.29 8.27 -5.25
C PRO A 263 -1.25 8.31 -3.72
N LYS A 264 -2.35 8.73 -3.06
CA LYS A 264 -2.45 8.68 -1.60
C LYS A 264 -2.41 7.23 -1.10
N ILE A 265 -3.20 6.33 -1.68
CA ILE A 265 -3.22 4.90 -1.29
C ILE A 265 -1.86 4.21 -1.53
N LEU A 266 -1.20 4.50 -2.64
CA LEU A 266 -0.01 3.78 -3.07
C LEU A 266 1.30 4.38 -2.55
N LEU A 267 1.29 5.66 -2.15
CA LEU A 267 2.48 6.38 -1.75
C LEU A 267 2.37 7.05 -0.39
N GLY A 268 1.19 7.20 0.21
CA GLY A 268 1.03 7.90 1.48
C GLY A 268 1.94 7.34 2.58
N ALA A 269 1.91 6.01 2.74
CA ALA A 269 2.80 5.33 3.68
C ALA A 269 4.29 5.40 3.33
N ILE A 270 4.66 5.69 2.06
CA ILE A 270 6.06 5.78 1.57
C ILE A 270 6.58 7.24 1.59
N LEU A 271 5.70 8.20 1.35
CA LEU A 271 5.95 9.62 1.30
C LEU A 271 4.75 10.35 1.93
N PRO A 272 4.74 10.55 3.26
CA PRO A 272 3.63 11.19 3.97
C PRO A 272 3.32 12.62 3.49
N LYS A 273 4.25 13.26 2.77
CA LYS A 273 4.06 14.59 2.15
C LYS A 273 3.20 14.55 0.88
N VAL A 274 2.88 13.38 0.33
CA VAL A 274 1.93 13.22 -0.78
C VAL A 274 0.53 13.50 -0.24
N LYS A 275 0.16 14.79 -0.22
CA LYS A 275 -1.22 15.21 0.00
C LYS A 275 -2.00 15.08 -1.31
N PRO A 276 -3.28 14.65 -1.28
CA PRO A 276 -4.16 14.79 -2.43
C PRO A 276 -4.11 16.25 -2.90
N LEU A 277 -3.66 16.48 -4.13
CA LEU A 277 -3.64 17.81 -4.73
C LEU A 277 -5.09 18.32 -4.71
N HIS A 278 -5.34 19.39 -3.94
CA HIS A 278 -6.60 20.15 -3.77
C HIS A 278 -7.40 19.99 -2.46
N LEU A 279 -6.86 19.38 -1.40
CA LEU A 279 -7.33 19.71 -0.05
C LEU A 279 -6.88 21.15 0.28
N LYS A 280 -7.74 22.14 -0.02
CA LYS A 280 -7.67 23.41 0.70
C LYS A 280 -7.74 23.08 2.19
N PRO A 281 -6.92 23.71 3.04
CA PRO A 281 -7.20 23.68 4.47
C PRO A 281 -8.65 24.16 4.62
N LEU A 282 -9.48 23.38 5.32
CA LEU A 282 -10.72 23.92 5.84
C LEU A 282 -10.32 25.17 6.64
N ALA A 283 -10.81 26.31 6.18
CA ALA A 283 -10.63 27.60 6.84
C ALA A 283 -11.39 27.62 8.17
#